data_AF-A0A2P2N0X7-F1
#
_entry.id   AF-A0A2P2N0X7-F1
#
_cell.length_a   1.000
_cell.length_b   1.000
_cell.length_c   1.000
_cell.angle_alpha   90.00
_cell.angle_beta   90.00
_cell.angle_gamma   90.00
#
_symmetry.space_group_name_H-M   'P 1'
#
loop_
_entity.id
_entity.type
_entity.pdbx_description
1 polymer ?
#
loop_
_entity_poly.entity_id
_entity_poly.type
_entity_poly.pdbx_seq_one_letter_code
_entity_poly.pdbx_strand_id
1 'polypeptide(L)'
;MLTIEPERRITAVQALEHPWMKVNGEASDKPIESAVLIRLKQFRAMNKLKKLAHKVIAENLSEEEIKGLRQLFKNIDTDGSGTITYDELKAGLSRLGSKLTEAEIKQLMDAADVDKNGTIDYDEFITATMHQHRLEKEEHLYKAFQRFDKDSSGFITRDELKQSMAQYGIGDEATINEVIDDVDTNKDGRINYEEFAAMMRKGTRDAGAKQM
;
A
#
# COMPACT_ATOMS: atom_id res chain seq x y z
N MET A 1 -42.12 -0.77 14.57
CA MET A 1 -41.29 -0.43 13.39
C MET A 1 -41.29 -1.51 12.31
N LEU A 2 -41.32 -2.80 12.66
CA LEU A 2 -41.33 -3.91 11.69
C LEU A 2 -42.73 -4.52 11.50
N THR A 3 -43.77 -3.69 11.43
CA THR A 3 -45.13 -4.16 11.13
C THR A 3 -45.19 -4.57 9.65
N ILE A 4 -45.68 -5.79 9.41
CA ILE A 4 -45.75 -6.41 8.06
C ILE A 4 -46.66 -5.60 7.15
N GLU A 5 -47.82 -5.16 7.65
CA GLU A 5 -48.73 -4.25 6.95
C GLU A 5 -48.17 -2.82 6.94
N PRO A 6 -47.86 -2.23 5.76
CA PRO A 6 -47.21 -0.92 5.66
C PRO A 6 -48.04 0.23 6.26
N GLU A 7 -49.37 0.19 6.10
CA GLU A 7 -50.28 1.25 6.57
C GLU A 7 -50.42 1.29 8.10
N ARG A 8 -50.12 0.18 8.77
CA ARG A 8 -50.12 0.08 10.24
C ARG A 8 -48.73 0.24 10.85
N ARG A 9 -47.73 0.55 10.02
CA ARG A 9 -46.38 0.81 10.49
C ARG A 9 -46.32 2.21 11.08
N ILE A 10 -45.82 2.31 12.30
CA ILE A 10 -45.64 3.60 12.98
C ILE A 10 -44.81 4.55 12.12
N THR A 11 -45.21 5.81 12.06
CA THR A 11 -44.43 6.86 11.38
C THR A 11 -43.20 7.23 12.21
N ALA A 12 -42.22 7.90 11.59
CA ALA A 12 -41.02 8.36 12.30
C ALA A 12 -41.35 9.25 13.51
N VAL A 13 -42.38 10.10 13.39
CA VAL A 13 -42.87 10.97 14.48
C VAL A 13 -43.47 10.14 15.61
N GLN A 14 -44.33 9.17 15.29
CA GLN A 14 -44.93 8.28 16.29
C GLN A 14 -43.90 7.38 16.97
N ALA A 15 -42.84 7.00 16.26
CA ALA A 15 -41.73 6.24 16.82
C ALA A 15 -40.89 7.08 17.78
N LEU A 16 -40.67 8.36 17.48
CA LEU A 16 -39.98 9.30 18.36
C LEU A 16 -40.73 9.47 19.70
N GLU A 17 -42.06 9.41 19.65
CA GLU A 17 -42.90 9.53 20.84
C GLU A 17 -43.07 8.24 21.65
N HIS A 18 -42.57 7.11 21.14
CA HIS A 18 -42.73 5.79 21.74
C HIS A 18 -42.04 5.72 23.11
N PRO A 19 -42.63 5.06 24.14
CA PRO A 19 -42.06 4.99 25.48
C PRO A 19 -40.61 4.51 25.52
N TRP A 20 -40.22 3.58 24.64
CA TRP A 20 -38.83 3.11 24.51
C TRP A 20 -37.83 4.24 24.18
N MET A 21 -38.22 5.23 23.37
CA MET A 21 -37.41 6.42 23.05
C MET A 21 -37.41 7.45 24.18
N LYS A 22 -38.49 7.51 24.99
CA LYS A 22 -38.66 8.50 26.07
C LYS A 22 -38.07 8.05 27.41
N VAL A 23 -37.99 6.75 27.66
CA VAL A 23 -37.72 6.21 29.01
C VAL A 23 -36.23 6.18 29.36
N ASN A 24 -35.31 6.25 28.39
CA ASN A 24 -33.85 6.34 28.65
C ASN A 24 -33.09 7.08 27.52
N GLY A 25 -33.79 7.83 26.68
CA GLY A 25 -33.21 8.50 25.52
C GLY A 25 -32.61 9.85 25.84
N GLU A 26 -31.52 9.89 26.62
CA GLU A 26 -30.60 11.03 26.53
C GLU A 26 -29.90 10.94 25.16
N ALA A 27 -30.53 11.47 24.12
CA ALA A 27 -29.76 11.90 22.96
C ALA A 27 -28.85 13.01 23.47
N SER A 28 -27.59 12.67 23.75
CA SER A 28 -26.61 13.62 24.21
C SER A 28 -26.48 14.75 23.17
N ASP A 29 -26.95 15.94 23.50
CA ASP A 29 -26.74 17.19 22.71
C ASP A 29 -25.26 17.59 22.62
N LYS A 30 -24.36 16.81 23.24
CA LYS A 30 -22.93 16.99 23.06
C LYS A 30 -22.62 16.77 21.57
N PRO A 31 -22.05 17.77 20.88
CA PRO A 31 -21.58 17.59 19.51
C PRO A 31 -20.69 16.34 19.46
N ILE A 32 -20.80 15.58 18.36
CA ILE A 32 -19.96 14.41 18.07
C ILE A 32 -18.55 14.70 18.59
N GLU A 33 -18.05 13.85 19.50
CA GLU A 33 -16.79 14.09 20.21
C GLU A 33 -15.72 14.56 19.23
N SER A 34 -15.06 15.67 19.56
CA SER A 34 -14.02 16.29 18.74
C SER A 34 -12.98 15.27 18.26
N ALA A 35 -12.70 14.24 19.06
CA ALA A 35 -11.83 13.12 18.71
C ALA A 35 -12.29 12.33 17.47
N VAL A 36 -13.60 12.13 17.25
CA VAL A 36 -14.14 11.46 16.06
C VAL A 36 -14.00 12.35 14.83
N LEU A 37 -14.26 13.66 14.98
CA LEU A 37 -14.06 14.63 13.90
C LEU A 37 -12.58 14.77 13.51
N ILE A 38 -11.68 14.76 14.50
CA ILE A 38 -10.23 14.72 14.28
C ILE A 38 -9.88 13.45 13.51
N ARG A 39 -10.27 12.26 13.99
CA ARG A 39 -9.99 11.00 13.28
C ARG A 39 -10.53 10.96 11.85
N LEU A 40 -11.72 11.54 11.59
CA LEU A 40 -12.28 11.63 10.24
C LEU A 40 -11.48 12.57 9.33
N LYS A 41 -11.00 13.69 9.85
CA LYS A 41 -10.10 14.60 9.11
C LYS A 41 -8.76 13.92 8.81
N GLN A 42 -8.15 13.31 9.82
CA GLN A 42 -6.91 12.54 9.71
C GLN A 42 -7.03 11.44 8.65
N PHE A 43 -8.10 10.66 8.71
CA PHE A 43 -8.38 9.61 7.72
C PHE A 43 -8.51 10.16 6.30
N ARG A 44 -9.18 11.31 6.10
CA ARG A 44 -9.30 11.96 4.79
C ARG A 44 -7.93 12.43 4.26
N ALA A 45 -7.15 13.08 5.10
CA ALA A 45 -5.82 13.61 4.77
C ALA A 45 -4.84 12.50 4.41
N MET A 46 -4.71 11.48 5.27
CA MET A 46 -3.88 10.29 5.01
C MET A 46 -4.28 9.57 3.74
N ASN A 47 -5.58 9.42 3.46
CA ASN A 47 -6.04 8.76 2.24
C ASN A 47 -5.68 9.55 0.98
N LYS A 48 -5.60 10.88 1.03
CA LYS A 48 -5.14 11.69 -0.11
C LYS A 48 -3.64 11.50 -0.35
N LEU A 49 -2.80 11.60 0.69
CA LEU A 49 -1.36 11.40 0.54
C LEU A 49 -1.04 9.97 0.09
N LYS A 50 -1.72 8.97 0.67
CA LYS A 50 -1.59 7.58 0.24
C LYS A 50 -2.03 7.37 -1.19
N LYS A 51 -3.18 7.91 -1.61
CA LYS A 51 -3.62 7.80 -3.01
C LYS A 51 -2.60 8.38 -3.97
N LEU A 52 -1.98 9.50 -3.58
CA LEU A 52 -0.99 10.17 -4.39
C LEU A 52 0.34 9.37 -4.43
N ALA A 53 0.82 8.85 -3.31
CA ALA A 53 1.96 7.92 -3.27
C ALA A 53 1.68 6.63 -4.05
N HIS A 54 0.50 6.02 -3.89
CA HIS A 54 0.08 4.85 -4.66
C HIS A 54 -0.07 5.17 -6.15
N LYS A 55 -0.47 6.38 -6.53
CA LYS A 55 -0.53 6.77 -7.95
C LYS A 55 0.86 6.86 -8.55
N VAL A 56 1.81 7.47 -7.85
CA VAL A 56 3.22 7.53 -8.25
C VAL A 56 3.84 6.13 -8.32
N ILE A 57 3.49 5.23 -7.39
CA ILE A 57 3.94 3.83 -7.40
C ILE A 57 3.23 3.05 -8.53
N ALA A 58 1.90 3.15 -8.68
CA ALA A 58 1.12 2.40 -9.66
C ALA A 58 1.39 2.80 -11.11
N GLU A 59 1.68 4.08 -11.37
CA GLU A 59 2.18 4.57 -12.66
C GLU A 59 3.53 3.94 -13.04
N ASN A 60 4.23 3.31 -12.09
CA ASN A 60 5.54 2.67 -12.29
C ASN A 60 5.54 1.13 -12.13
N LEU A 61 4.44 0.46 -11.74
CA LEU A 61 4.52 -0.94 -11.25
C LEU A 61 3.48 -1.94 -11.81
N SER A 62 2.17 -1.66 -11.76
CA SER A 62 1.23 -2.78 -11.52
C SER A 62 0.86 -3.72 -12.69
N GLU A 63 1.00 -3.33 -13.96
CA GLU A 63 0.71 -4.26 -15.09
C GLU A 63 1.96 -4.83 -15.76
N GLU A 64 3.08 -4.11 -15.71
CA GLU A 64 4.33 -4.50 -16.35
C GLU A 64 5.13 -5.48 -15.48
N GLU A 65 5.00 -5.42 -14.15
CA GLU A 65 5.77 -6.31 -13.27
C GLU A 65 5.25 -7.74 -13.28
N ILE A 66 3.93 -7.94 -13.24
CA ILE A 66 3.34 -9.30 -13.27
C ILE A 66 3.47 -9.90 -14.67
N LYS A 67 3.22 -9.11 -15.73
CA LYS A 67 3.49 -9.56 -17.12
C LYS A 67 4.98 -9.77 -17.36
N GLY A 68 5.81 -8.92 -16.78
CA GLY A 68 7.27 -8.93 -16.86
C GLY A 68 7.87 -10.15 -16.18
N LEU A 69 7.44 -10.49 -14.96
CA LEU A 69 7.87 -11.71 -14.26
C LEU A 69 7.48 -12.97 -15.04
N ARG A 70 6.27 -12.99 -15.61
CA ARG A 70 5.83 -14.10 -16.47
C ARG A 70 6.62 -14.19 -17.78
N GLN A 71 6.97 -13.05 -18.39
CA GLN A 71 7.83 -12.99 -19.57
C GLN A 71 9.28 -13.36 -19.23
N LEU A 72 9.78 -12.95 -18.07
CA LEU A 72 11.11 -13.25 -17.57
C LEU A 72 11.25 -14.76 -17.35
N PHE A 73 10.28 -15.37 -16.67
CA PHE A 73 10.20 -16.82 -16.51
C PHE A 73 10.26 -17.53 -17.86
N LYS A 74 9.41 -17.13 -18.82
CA LYS A 74 9.41 -17.70 -20.18
C LYS A 74 10.67 -17.44 -21.00
N ASN A 75 11.42 -16.38 -20.69
CA ASN A 75 12.66 -16.07 -21.39
C ASN A 75 13.83 -16.91 -20.84
N ILE A 76 13.72 -17.36 -19.59
CA ILE A 76 14.72 -18.20 -18.91
C ILE A 76 14.41 -19.69 -19.18
N ASP A 77 13.14 -20.10 -19.06
CA ASP A 77 12.63 -21.43 -19.46
C ASP A 77 12.63 -21.55 -20.98
N THR A 78 13.77 -21.99 -21.53
CA THR A 78 14.00 -22.00 -22.98
C THR A 78 13.42 -23.24 -23.64
N ASP A 79 13.28 -24.34 -22.90
CA ASP A 79 12.69 -25.57 -23.39
C ASP A 79 11.16 -25.62 -23.20
N GLY A 80 10.60 -24.69 -22.42
CA GLY A 80 9.17 -24.59 -22.19
C GLY A 80 8.63 -25.70 -21.28
N SER A 81 9.50 -26.31 -20.47
CA SER A 81 9.15 -27.38 -19.53
C SER A 81 8.25 -26.90 -18.40
N GLY A 82 8.18 -25.58 -18.16
CA GLY A 82 7.46 -25.00 -17.04
C GLY A 82 8.26 -25.01 -15.73
N THR A 83 9.54 -25.37 -15.80
CA THR A 83 10.50 -25.40 -14.70
C THR A 83 11.83 -24.82 -15.17
N ILE A 84 12.52 -24.05 -14.34
CA ILE A 84 13.84 -23.49 -14.68
C ILE A 84 14.92 -24.38 -14.09
N THR A 85 15.78 -24.91 -14.96
CA THR A 85 16.97 -25.67 -14.54
C THR A 85 18.14 -24.74 -14.20
N TYR A 86 19.17 -25.25 -13.51
CA TYR A 86 20.39 -24.49 -13.21
C TYR A 86 21.04 -23.91 -14.48
N ASP A 87 21.12 -24.70 -15.55
CA ASP A 87 21.73 -24.28 -16.81
C ASP A 87 20.92 -23.19 -17.51
N GLU A 88 19.60 -23.27 -17.44
CA GLU A 88 18.70 -22.24 -17.96
C GLU A 88 18.77 -20.95 -17.14
N LEU A 89 18.80 -21.05 -15.81
CA LEU A 89 18.98 -19.89 -14.93
C LEU A 89 20.32 -19.19 -15.23
N LYS A 90 21.40 -19.96 -15.37
CA LYS A 90 22.73 -19.44 -15.72
C LYS A 90 22.73 -18.75 -17.09
N ALA A 91 22.16 -19.39 -18.10
CA ALA A 91 22.08 -18.84 -19.45
C ALA A 91 21.18 -17.59 -19.51
N GLY A 92 20.05 -17.61 -18.81
CA GLY A 92 19.10 -16.53 -18.71
C GLY A 92 19.70 -15.29 -18.03
N LEU A 93 20.33 -15.46 -16.87
CA LEU A 93 20.98 -14.36 -16.14
C LEU A 93 22.18 -13.78 -16.91
N SER A 94 22.93 -14.62 -17.63
CA SER A 94 24.01 -14.16 -18.51
C SER A 94 23.48 -13.34 -19.69
N ARG A 95 22.33 -13.74 -20.27
CA ARG A 95 21.65 -12.98 -21.34
C ARG A 95 21.11 -11.63 -20.87
N LEU A 96 20.67 -11.56 -19.61
CA LEU A 96 20.18 -10.33 -18.97
C LEU A 96 21.32 -9.38 -18.56
N GLY A 97 22.58 -9.77 -18.79
CA GLY A 97 23.76 -8.92 -18.56
C GLY A 97 24.35 -8.99 -17.15
N SER A 98 23.84 -9.89 -16.30
CA SER A 98 24.39 -10.10 -14.95
C SER A 98 25.64 -10.98 -15.00
N LYS A 99 26.74 -10.49 -14.41
CA LYS A 99 28.00 -11.23 -14.27
C LYS A 99 28.06 -11.97 -12.92
N LEU A 100 27.06 -12.80 -12.66
CA LEU A 100 27.04 -13.63 -11.46
C LEU A 100 27.99 -14.81 -11.63
N THR A 101 28.70 -15.15 -10.57
CA THR A 101 29.56 -16.33 -10.50
C THR A 101 28.70 -17.59 -10.35
N GLU A 102 29.25 -18.76 -10.71
CA GLU A 102 28.54 -20.04 -10.55
C GLU A 102 28.14 -20.30 -9.08
N ALA A 103 28.94 -19.83 -8.13
CA ALA A 103 28.63 -19.92 -6.71
C ALA A 103 27.37 -19.13 -6.34
N GLU A 104 27.23 -17.91 -6.87
CA GLU A 104 26.06 -17.05 -6.62
C GLU A 104 24.80 -17.61 -7.30
N ILE A 105 24.92 -18.14 -8.53
CA ILE A 105 23.79 -18.78 -9.22
C ILE A 105 23.34 -20.02 -8.46
N LYS A 106 24.27 -20.81 -7.93
CA LYS A 106 23.95 -21.98 -7.12
C LYS A 106 23.26 -21.59 -5.81
N GLN A 107 23.70 -20.51 -5.17
CA GLN A 107 23.02 -19.98 -3.98
C GLN A 107 21.60 -19.48 -4.28
N LEU A 108 21.39 -18.84 -5.44
CA LEU A 108 20.06 -18.44 -5.89
C LEU A 108 19.16 -19.65 -6.13
N MET A 109 19.71 -20.71 -6.74
CA MET A 109 19.01 -21.98 -6.94
C MET A 109 18.61 -22.59 -5.59
N ASP A 110 19.57 -22.75 -4.68
CA ASP A 110 19.34 -23.35 -3.35
C ASP A 110 18.35 -22.53 -2.50
N ALA A 111 18.22 -21.23 -2.76
CA ALA A 111 17.29 -20.35 -2.06
C ALA A 111 15.87 -20.35 -2.66
N ALA A 112 15.75 -20.63 -3.95
CA ALA A 112 14.47 -20.61 -4.68
C ALA A 112 13.82 -22.01 -4.76
N ASP A 113 14.62 -23.07 -4.85
CA ASP A 113 14.19 -24.48 -4.87
C ASP A 113 13.80 -24.94 -3.46
N VAL A 114 12.52 -24.79 -3.12
CA VAL A 114 11.98 -25.04 -1.78
C VAL A 114 11.78 -26.54 -1.58
N ASP A 115 11.33 -27.25 -2.61
CA ASP A 115 11.06 -28.69 -2.56
C ASP A 115 12.32 -29.55 -2.79
N LYS A 116 13.43 -28.93 -3.19
CA LYS A 116 14.75 -29.54 -3.45
C LYS A 116 14.74 -30.54 -4.59
N ASN A 117 13.91 -30.31 -5.61
CA ASN A 117 13.83 -31.16 -6.79
C ASN A 117 14.95 -30.85 -7.82
N GLY A 118 15.74 -29.79 -7.61
CA GLY A 118 16.84 -29.38 -8.48
C GLY A 118 16.42 -28.47 -9.64
N THR A 119 15.18 -28.01 -9.64
CA THR A 119 14.58 -27.07 -10.61
C THR A 119 13.73 -26.04 -9.87
N ILE A 120 13.47 -24.89 -10.49
CA ILE A 120 12.60 -23.85 -9.91
C ILE A 120 11.29 -23.85 -10.69
N ASP A 121 10.18 -24.21 -10.04
CA ASP A 121 8.88 -24.13 -10.69
C ASP A 121 8.35 -22.67 -10.76
N TYR A 122 7.24 -22.46 -11.46
CA TYR A 122 6.67 -21.11 -11.59
C TYR A 122 6.26 -20.49 -10.25
N ASP A 123 5.71 -21.27 -9.33
CA ASP A 123 5.23 -20.78 -8.04
C ASP A 123 6.40 -20.48 -7.09
N GLU A 124 7.45 -21.30 -7.12
CA GLU A 124 8.74 -21.07 -6.45
C GLU A 124 9.46 -19.84 -7.00
N PHE A 125 9.51 -19.69 -8.33
CA PHE A 125 10.07 -18.52 -9.00
C PHE A 125 9.34 -17.24 -8.58
N ILE A 126 8.00 -17.25 -8.59
CA ILE A 126 7.18 -16.13 -8.15
C ILE A 126 7.39 -15.89 -6.65
N THR A 127 7.48 -16.92 -5.81
CA THR A 127 7.68 -16.75 -4.37
C THR A 127 9.04 -16.14 -4.05
N ALA A 128 10.10 -16.61 -4.69
CA ALA A 128 11.46 -16.08 -4.57
C ALA A 128 11.54 -14.63 -5.07
N THR A 129 10.98 -14.35 -6.26
CA THR A 129 10.92 -12.98 -6.79
C THR A 129 9.96 -12.09 -6.02
N MET A 130 8.89 -12.58 -5.40
CA MET A 130 7.99 -11.81 -4.53
C MET A 130 8.66 -11.35 -3.23
N HIS A 131 9.58 -12.16 -2.67
CA HIS A 131 10.41 -11.74 -1.54
C HIS A 131 11.38 -10.63 -1.94
N GLN A 132 11.97 -10.71 -3.14
CA GLN A 132 12.70 -9.61 -3.74
C GLN A 132 11.79 -8.40 -4.00
N HIS A 133 10.54 -8.62 -4.39
CA HIS A 133 9.52 -7.60 -4.60
C HIS A 133 9.11 -6.87 -3.31
N ARG A 134 9.35 -7.46 -2.13
CA ARG A 134 9.22 -6.75 -0.84
C ARG A 134 10.37 -5.76 -0.62
N LEU A 135 11.59 -6.12 -1.05
CA LEU A 135 12.73 -5.21 -1.08
C LEU A 135 12.53 -4.13 -2.16
N GLU A 136 11.99 -4.50 -3.32
CA GLU A 136 11.60 -3.55 -4.36
C GLU A 136 10.46 -2.66 -3.88
N LYS A 137 9.47 -3.14 -3.12
CA LYS A 137 8.47 -2.27 -2.45
C LYS A 137 9.13 -1.22 -1.56
N GLU A 138 10.21 -1.57 -0.89
CA GLU A 138 11.01 -0.63 -0.10
C GLU A 138 11.77 0.34 -1.02
N GLU A 139 12.33 -0.12 -2.13
CA GLU A 139 12.92 0.72 -3.19
C GLU A 139 11.88 1.64 -3.86
N HIS A 140 10.65 1.20 -4.06
CA HIS A 140 9.56 1.97 -4.67
C HIS A 140 8.98 2.97 -3.69
N LEU A 141 8.90 2.62 -2.41
CA LEU A 141 8.64 3.58 -1.34
C LEU A 141 9.73 4.65 -1.30
N TYR A 142 10.99 4.25 -1.46
CA TYR A 142 12.12 5.16 -1.51
C TYR A 142 12.12 6.04 -2.77
N LYS A 143 11.81 5.50 -3.95
CA LYS A 143 11.64 6.27 -5.20
C LYS A 143 10.46 7.24 -5.12
N ALA A 144 9.35 6.81 -4.52
CA ALA A 144 8.22 7.70 -4.25
C ALA A 144 8.64 8.82 -3.30
N PHE A 145 9.39 8.50 -2.24
CA PHE A 145 9.95 9.48 -1.31
C PHE A 145 10.87 10.49 -2.02
N GLN A 146 11.81 10.04 -2.85
CA GLN A 146 12.68 10.91 -3.67
C GLN A 146 11.90 11.78 -4.67
N ARG A 147 10.73 11.34 -5.13
CA ARG A 147 9.85 12.16 -5.97
C ARG A 147 9.24 13.34 -5.22
N PHE A 148 9.04 13.20 -3.91
CA PHE A 148 8.59 14.27 -3.03
C PHE A 148 9.75 15.15 -2.57
N ASP A 149 10.86 14.55 -2.14
CA ASP A 149 12.10 15.21 -1.70
C ASP A 149 12.90 15.70 -2.93
N LYS A 150 12.61 16.93 -3.38
CA LYS A 150 13.16 17.48 -4.63
C LYS A 150 14.59 17.96 -4.45
N ASP A 151 14.93 18.43 -3.27
CA ASP A 151 16.29 18.87 -2.96
C ASP A 151 17.21 17.73 -2.50
N SER A 152 16.67 16.50 -2.38
CA SER A 152 17.38 15.31 -1.92
C SER A 152 18.00 15.50 -0.52
N SER A 153 17.34 16.29 0.32
CA SER A 153 17.78 16.54 1.70
C SER A 153 17.56 15.34 2.63
N GLY A 154 16.80 14.33 2.19
CA GLY A 154 16.39 13.18 3.00
C GLY A 154 15.13 13.46 3.83
N PHE A 155 14.48 14.61 3.62
CA PHE A 155 13.28 15.04 4.33
C PHE A 155 12.30 15.67 3.35
N ILE A 156 11.03 15.26 3.38
CA ILE A 156 9.98 15.94 2.62
C ILE A 156 9.54 17.16 3.42
N THR A 157 9.82 18.34 2.90
CA THR A 157 9.39 19.61 3.50
C THR A 157 7.94 19.95 3.13
N ARG A 158 7.34 20.86 3.88
CA ARG A 158 5.98 21.36 3.61
C ARG A 158 5.83 21.94 2.20
N ASP A 159 6.83 22.67 1.72
CA ASP A 159 6.80 23.30 0.40
C ASP A 159 6.90 22.26 -0.72
N GLU A 160 7.72 21.23 -0.53
CA GLU A 160 7.85 20.12 -1.48
C GLU A 160 6.61 19.25 -1.55
N LEU A 161 6.01 18.96 -0.38
CA LEU A 161 4.73 18.28 -0.31
C LEU A 161 3.64 19.10 -0.99
N LYS A 162 3.60 20.41 -0.75
CA LYS A 162 2.66 21.35 -1.38
C LYS A 162 2.81 21.35 -2.90
N GLN A 163 4.04 21.43 -3.39
CA GLN A 163 4.31 21.48 -4.82
C GLN A 163 3.92 20.15 -5.49
N SER A 164 4.22 19.03 -4.85
CA SER A 164 3.87 17.69 -5.35
C SER A 164 2.36 17.48 -5.35
N MET A 165 1.66 17.87 -4.27
CA MET A 165 0.20 17.80 -4.17
C MET A 165 -0.51 18.68 -5.22
N ALA A 166 0.01 19.90 -5.46
CA ALA A 166 -0.50 20.79 -6.50
C ALA A 166 -0.30 20.21 -7.91
N GLN A 167 0.85 19.57 -8.17
CA GLN A 167 1.17 18.97 -9.47
C GLN A 167 0.18 17.85 -9.88
N TYR A 168 -0.31 17.08 -8.92
CA TYR A 168 -1.30 16.03 -9.17
C TYR A 168 -2.75 16.48 -8.95
N GLY A 169 -2.98 17.77 -8.64
CA GLY A 169 -4.31 18.33 -8.41
C GLY A 169 -5.00 17.81 -7.15
N ILE A 170 -4.23 17.34 -6.16
CA ILE A 170 -4.74 16.69 -4.95
C ILE A 170 -4.31 17.50 -3.74
N GLY A 171 -5.26 18.22 -3.11
CA GLY A 171 -5.06 18.85 -1.80
C GLY A 171 -4.91 20.37 -1.83
N ASP A 172 -5.34 21.00 -0.74
CA ASP A 172 -5.19 22.41 -0.42
C ASP A 172 -4.18 22.58 0.74
N GLU A 173 -3.83 23.82 1.07
CA GLU A 173 -2.87 24.13 2.14
C GLU A 173 -3.29 23.58 3.51
N ALA A 174 -4.60 23.51 3.76
CA ALA A 174 -5.15 22.88 4.96
C ALA A 174 -4.89 21.37 4.99
N THR A 175 -5.10 20.67 3.88
CA THR A 175 -4.82 19.23 3.76
C THR A 175 -3.33 18.96 4.00
N ILE A 176 -2.43 19.81 3.53
CA ILE A 176 -0.97 19.61 3.69
C ILE A 176 -0.56 19.69 5.17
N ASN A 177 -1.11 20.64 5.91
CA ASN A 177 -0.86 20.78 7.35
C ASN A 177 -1.39 19.57 8.12
N GLU A 178 -2.61 19.14 7.81
CA GLU A 178 -3.20 17.95 8.42
C GLU A 178 -2.37 16.69 8.15
N VAL A 179 -1.80 16.55 6.95
CA VAL A 179 -0.94 15.42 6.60
C VAL A 179 0.37 15.44 7.38
N ILE A 180 1.01 16.61 7.52
CA ILE A 180 2.26 16.74 8.27
C ILE A 180 1.99 16.44 9.74
N ASP A 181 0.99 17.08 10.36
CA ASP A 181 0.66 16.89 11.78
C ASP A 181 0.38 15.43 12.17
N ASP A 182 -0.08 14.61 11.21
CA ASP A 182 -0.40 13.20 11.42
C ASP A 182 0.76 12.23 11.18
N VAL A 183 1.70 12.60 10.32
CA VAL A 183 2.80 11.73 9.87
C VAL A 183 4.10 12.06 10.60
N ASP A 184 4.33 13.34 10.84
CA ASP A 184 5.43 13.90 11.60
C ASP A 184 5.32 13.48 13.07
N THR A 185 6.04 12.43 13.43
CA THR A 185 5.99 11.83 14.77
C THR A 185 6.94 12.54 15.72
N ASN A 186 8.06 13.05 15.19
CA ASN A 186 9.07 13.76 15.96
C ASN A 186 8.79 15.28 16.10
N LYS A 187 7.79 15.80 15.37
CA LYS A 187 7.33 17.20 15.34
C LYS A 187 8.39 18.18 14.87
N ASP A 188 9.24 17.77 13.93
CA ASP A 188 10.26 18.64 13.34
C ASP A 188 9.74 19.48 12.15
N GLY A 189 8.48 19.29 11.78
CA GLY A 189 7.79 19.99 10.68
C GLY A 189 8.14 19.44 9.29
N ARG A 190 8.81 18.29 9.22
CA ARG A 190 9.23 17.60 8.01
C ARG A 190 8.85 16.12 8.11
N ILE A 191 8.89 15.42 6.98
CA ILE A 191 8.60 13.98 6.96
C ILE A 191 9.86 13.25 6.51
N ASN A 192 10.46 12.46 7.40
CA ASN A 192 11.58 11.59 7.04
C ASN A 192 11.11 10.28 6.38
N TYR A 193 12.05 9.49 5.85
CA TYR A 193 11.72 8.23 5.17
C TYR A 193 11.00 7.22 6.08
N GLU A 194 11.39 7.11 7.34
CA GLU A 194 10.77 6.17 8.28
C GLU A 194 9.31 6.55 8.57
N GLU A 195 9.02 7.83 8.73
CA GLU A 195 7.67 8.37 8.92
C GLU A 195 6.80 8.17 7.68
N PHE A 196 7.35 8.42 6.50
CA PHE A 196 6.69 8.16 5.22
C PHE A 196 6.39 6.66 5.02
N ALA A 197 7.37 5.80 5.29
CA ALA A 197 7.22 4.34 5.20
C ALA A 197 6.22 3.81 6.23
N ALA A 198 6.26 4.30 7.47
CA ALA A 198 5.31 3.95 8.52
C ALA A 198 3.89 4.35 8.13
N MET A 199 3.70 5.56 7.57
CA MET A 199 2.42 6.02 7.05
C MET A 199 1.88 5.08 5.98
N MET A 200 2.71 4.67 5.02
CA MET A 200 2.34 3.73 3.95
C MET A 200 1.99 2.32 4.49
N ARG A 201 2.71 1.84 5.53
CA ARG A 201 2.47 0.52 6.16
C ARG A 201 1.23 0.50 7.07
N LYS A 202 0.86 1.62 7.69
CA LYS A 202 -0.24 1.70 8.68
C LYS A 202 -1.65 1.55 8.06
N GLY A 203 -1.80 1.59 6.73
CA GLY A 203 -3.10 1.44 6.04
C GLY A 203 -3.37 0.06 5.42
N THR A 204 -2.33 -0.73 5.15
CA THR A 204 -2.49 -2.07 4.55
C THR A 204 -2.95 -3.12 5.56
N ARG A 205 -2.86 -2.85 6.87
CA ARG A 205 -3.35 -3.76 7.92
C ARG A 205 -4.88 -3.76 8.09
N ASP A 206 -5.58 -2.68 7.70
CA ASP A 206 -7.04 -2.58 7.89
C ASP A 206 -7.86 -3.06 6.69
N ALA A 207 -7.25 -3.29 5.52
CA ALA A 207 -7.95 -3.83 4.35
C ALA A 207 -7.94 -5.38 4.29
N GLY A 208 -7.07 -6.05 5.06
CA GLY A 208 -6.89 -7.51 5.04
C GLY A 208 -7.45 -8.28 6.24
N ALA A 209 -7.89 -7.58 7.30
CA ALA A 209 -8.35 -8.22 8.53
C ALA A 209 -9.86 -8.01 8.76
N LYS A 210 -10.69 -8.51 7.85
CA LYS A 210 -12.12 -8.78 8.10
C LYS A 210 -12.68 -9.75 7.06
N GLN A 211 -12.29 -11.01 7.19
CA GLN A 211 -13.09 -12.16 6.78
C GLN A 211 -12.56 -13.38 7.54
N MET A 212 -12.98 -13.51 8.79
CA MET A 212 -13.30 -14.77 9.49
C MET A 212 -14.26 -14.43 10.64
#